data_AF-A0A0S6X0M7-F1
#
_entry.id   AF-A0A0S6X0M7-F1
#
_cell.length_a   1.000
_cell.length_b   1.000
_cell.length_c   1.000
_cell.angle_alpha   90.00
_cell.angle_beta   90.00
_cell.angle_gamma   90.00
#
_symmetry.space_group_name_H-M   'P 1'
#
loop_
_entity.id
_entity.type
_entity.pdbx_description
1 polymer ?
#
loop_
_entity_poly.entity_id
_entity_poly.type
_entity_poly.pdbx_seq_one_letter_code
_entity_poly.pdbx_strand_id
1 'polypeptide(L)'
;MISGRLTMRAVVERRTATDKDAWGAPIGGVFTPVGEPVACFIWSKQSRELVDGAKIALIEDVRGLFALGADLQAGDEIASVTDRKGTVLIAGRLKVEGPPQFKHNHIEAALQRIG
;
A
#
# COMPACT_ATOMS: atom_id res chain seq x y z
N MET A 1 8.64 21.21 -5.79
CA MET A 1 9.68 20.19 -6.03
C MET A 1 9.47 19.04 -5.04
N ILE A 2 8.98 17.87 -5.49
CA ILE A 2 8.62 16.72 -4.61
C ILE A 2 9.73 15.66 -4.53
N SER A 3 10.78 15.74 -5.36
CA SER A 3 11.92 14.80 -5.32
C SER A 3 12.60 14.74 -3.93
N GLY A 4 12.57 15.83 -3.14
CA GLY A 4 13.03 15.84 -1.75
C GLY A 4 12.06 15.26 -0.71
N ARG A 5 10.89 14.74 -1.11
CA ARG A 5 9.84 14.23 -0.20
C ARG A 5 9.75 12.71 -0.15
N LEU A 6 10.40 11.93 -1.01
CA LEU A 6 10.42 10.46 -0.94
C LEU A 6 11.32 9.95 0.20
N THR A 7 10.99 10.34 1.43
CA THR A 7 11.77 10.11 2.64
C THR A 7 11.60 8.70 3.22
N MET A 8 10.60 7.95 2.76
CA MET A 8 10.21 6.65 3.29
C MET A 8 10.62 5.51 2.34
N ARG A 9 10.59 4.29 2.85
CA ARG A 9 10.83 3.04 2.12
C ARG A 9 9.68 2.08 2.37
N ALA A 10 9.02 1.64 1.30
CA ALA A 10 7.90 0.72 1.34
C ALA A 10 8.31 -0.64 0.80
N VAL A 11 8.06 -1.70 1.57
CA VAL A 11 8.16 -3.07 1.07
C VAL A 11 6.83 -3.41 0.42
N VAL A 12 6.85 -3.58 -0.89
CA VAL A 12 5.67 -3.97 -1.68
C VAL A 12 5.69 -5.49 -1.82
N GLU A 13 4.56 -6.13 -1.55
CA GLU A 13 4.34 -7.55 -1.72
C GLU A 13 3.21 -7.76 -2.71
N ARG A 14 3.39 -8.75 -3.59
CA ARG A 14 2.39 -9.17 -4.56
C ARG A 14 1.92 -10.56 -4.21
N ARG A 15 0.62 -10.78 -4.35
CA ARG A 15 0.04 -12.11 -4.17
C ARG A 15 0.51 -13.02 -5.31
N THR A 16 1.33 -14.00 -4.98
CA THR A 16 1.85 -15.02 -5.89
C THR A 16 1.38 -16.40 -5.43
N ALA A 17 0.11 -16.71 -5.71
CA ALA A 17 -0.46 -18.05 -5.85
C ALA A 17 -1.96 -17.90 -6.05
N THR A 18 -2.46 -18.51 -7.13
CA THR A 18 -3.89 -18.77 -7.37
C THR A 18 -4.16 -20.26 -7.27
N ASP A 19 -3.37 -20.97 -6.45
CA ASP A 19 -3.53 -22.40 -6.29
C ASP A 19 -4.90 -22.67 -5.66
N LYS A 20 -5.54 -23.70 -6.17
CA LYS A 20 -6.80 -24.21 -5.64
C LYS A 20 -6.47 -25.43 -4.78
N ASP A 21 -7.17 -25.59 -3.68
CA ASP A 21 -7.12 -26.82 -2.90
C ASP A 21 -7.75 -27.97 -3.69
N ALA A 22 -7.72 -29.18 -3.12
CA ALA A 22 -8.30 -30.37 -3.73
C ALA A 22 -9.82 -30.25 -3.98
N TRP A 23 -10.48 -29.25 -3.37
CA TRP A 23 -11.91 -28.96 -3.52
C TRP A 23 -12.16 -27.76 -4.44
N GLY A 24 -11.14 -27.23 -5.10
CA GLY A 24 -11.26 -26.11 -6.03
C GLY A 24 -11.39 -24.74 -5.36
N ALA A 25 -11.28 -24.66 -4.02
CA ALA A 25 -11.30 -23.40 -3.30
C ALA A 25 -9.93 -22.73 -3.37
N PRO A 26 -9.87 -21.39 -3.49
CA PRO A 26 -8.59 -20.68 -3.55
C PRO A 26 -7.85 -20.84 -2.23
N ILE A 27 -6.65 -21.43 -2.29
CA ILE A 27 -5.72 -21.43 -1.16
C ILE A 27 -5.32 -19.97 -0.92
N GLY A 28 -5.19 -19.58 0.35
CA GLY A 28 -4.66 -18.27 0.72
C GLY A 28 -3.33 -18.05 -0.01
N GLY A 29 -3.29 -17.09 -0.91
CA GLY A 29 -2.12 -16.89 -1.76
C GLY A 29 -0.97 -16.37 -0.90
N VAL A 30 0.24 -16.82 -1.20
CA VAL A 30 1.44 -16.31 -0.54
C VAL A 30 1.73 -14.92 -1.08
N PHE A 31 1.93 -13.95 -0.19
CA PHE A 31 2.43 -12.62 -0.54
C PHE A 31 3.95 -12.66 -0.56
N THR A 32 4.55 -12.30 -1.69
CA THR A 32 6.01 -12.26 -1.86
C THR A 32 6.48 -10.84 -2.17
N PRO A 33 7.61 -10.38 -1.60
CA PRO A 33 8.16 -9.06 -1.89
C PRO A 33 8.48 -8.88 -3.38
N VAL A 34 8.03 -7.76 -3.94
CA VAL A 34 8.33 -7.33 -5.30
C VAL A 34 9.57 -6.46 -5.27
N GLY A 35 10.73 -7.11 -5.34
CA GLY A 35 12.03 -6.43 -5.40
C GLY A 35 12.41 -5.70 -4.11
N GLU A 36 13.25 -4.67 -4.27
CA GLU A 36 13.81 -3.90 -3.17
C GLU A 36 12.82 -2.84 -2.62
N PRO A 37 12.94 -2.43 -1.34
CA PRO A 37 12.08 -1.42 -0.74
C PRO A 37 12.04 -0.11 -1.56
N VAL A 38 10.85 0.26 -2.01
CA VAL A 38 10.62 1.37 -2.93
C VAL A 38 10.67 2.70 -2.19
N ALA A 39 11.36 3.68 -2.75
CA ALA A 39 11.34 5.06 -2.27
C ALA A 39 9.93 5.66 -2.41
N CYS A 40 9.35 6.05 -1.29
CA CYS A 40 7.98 6.55 -1.23
C CYS A 40 7.79 7.70 -0.25
N PHE A 41 6.62 8.30 -0.31
CA PHE A 41 6.08 9.22 0.68
C PHE A 41 4.61 8.92 0.86
N ILE A 42 4.22 8.46 2.04
CA ILE A 42 2.84 8.07 2.35
C ILE A 42 2.28 9.03 3.39
N TRP A 43 1.04 9.48 3.18
CA TRP A 43 0.37 10.40 4.09
C TRP A 43 -1.13 10.12 4.15
N SER A 44 -1.73 10.46 5.29
CA SER A 44 -3.18 10.50 5.46
C SER A 44 -3.71 11.78 4.83
N LYS A 45 -4.66 11.66 3.89
CA LYS A 45 -5.27 12.82 3.23
C LYS A 45 -6.47 13.32 4.01
N GLN A 46 -7.32 12.41 4.47
CA GLN A 46 -8.54 12.71 5.19
C GLN A 46 -8.87 11.56 6.12
N SER A 47 -9.35 11.88 7.32
CA SER A 47 -9.94 10.92 8.25
C SER A 47 -11.36 11.36 8.54
N ARG A 48 -12.31 10.44 8.44
CA ARG A 48 -13.73 10.70 8.74
C ARG A 48 -14.36 9.54 9.46
N GLU A 49 -15.26 9.86 10.38
CA GLU A 49 -16.10 8.87 11.04
C GLU A 49 -17.36 8.63 10.22
N LEU A 50 -17.69 7.36 10.02
CA LEU A 50 -18.95 6.91 9.43
C LEU A 50 -19.75 6.20 10.53
N VAL A 51 -20.90 6.77 10.86
CA VAL A 51 -21.84 6.16 11.82
C VAL A 51 -22.89 5.39 11.02
N ASP A 52 -22.95 4.08 11.25
CA ASP A 52 -23.96 3.19 10.68
C ASP A 52 -24.73 2.49 11.83
N GLY A 53 -25.85 3.09 12.22
CA GLY A 53 -26.64 2.65 13.38
C GLY A 53 -25.84 2.70 14.68
N ALA A 54 -25.59 1.54 15.28
CA ALA A 54 -24.80 1.39 16.51
C ALA A 54 -23.29 1.13 16.25
N LYS A 55 -22.84 1.19 14.99
CA LYS A 55 -21.44 0.97 14.60
C LYS A 55 -20.80 2.30 14.21
N ILE A 56 -19.59 2.53 14.69
CA ILE A 56 -18.74 3.66 14.28
C ILE A 56 -17.55 3.07 13.53
N ALA A 57 -17.37 3.48 12.28
CA ALA A 57 -16.23 3.10 11.46
C ALA A 57 -15.38 4.33 11.16
N LEU A 58 -14.07 4.24 11.40
CA LEU A 58 -13.13 5.27 10.99
C LEU A 58 -12.63 4.98 9.57
N ILE A 59 -12.89 5.88 8.64
CA ILE A 59 -12.40 5.80 7.26
C ILE A 59 -11.22 6.76 7.13
N GLU A 60 -10.06 6.21 6.84
CA GLU A 60 -8.84 6.95 6.56
C GLU A 60 -8.48 6.84 5.07
N ASP A 61 -8.50 7.97 4.36
CA ASP A 61 -8.06 8.06 2.98
C ASP A 61 -6.54 8.23 2.95
N VAL A 62 -5.81 7.14 2.69
CA VAL A 62 -4.35 7.16 2.62
C VAL A 62 -3.88 7.32 1.17
N ARG A 63 -2.85 8.14 0.95
CA ARG A 63 -2.22 8.34 -0.36
C ARG A 63 -0.73 8.08 -0.27
N GLY A 64 -0.18 7.52 -1.34
CA GLY A 64 1.25 7.30 -1.49
C GLY A 64 1.78 7.87 -2.78
N LEU A 65 2.94 8.52 -2.72
CA LEU A 65 3.77 8.85 -3.87
C LEU A 65 4.98 7.92 -3.89
N PHE A 66 5.26 7.37 -5.06
CA PHE A 66 6.34 6.43 -5.30
C PHE A 66 7.27 6.98 -6.38
N ALA A 67 8.53 6.55 -6.34
CA ALA A 67 9.49 6.85 -7.39
C ALA A 67 8.97 6.42 -8.77
N LEU A 68 9.31 7.19 -9.80
CA LEU A 68 8.99 6.83 -11.18
C LEU A 68 9.62 5.48 -11.54
N GLY A 69 8.83 4.56 -12.08
CA GLY A 69 9.28 3.21 -12.44
C GLY A 69 9.20 2.18 -11.31
N ALA A 70 8.65 2.54 -10.15
CA ALA A 70 8.28 1.55 -9.14
C ALA A 70 7.31 0.52 -9.74
N ASP A 71 7.60 -0.78 -9.58
CA ASP A 71 6.66 -1.86 -9.92
C ASP A 71 5.56 -1.90 -8.86
N LEU A 72 4.50 -1.13 -9.10
CA LEU A 72 3.32 -1.07 -8.25
C LEU A 72 2.08 -1.37 -9.10
N GLN A 73 1.24 -2.27 -8.62
CA GLN A 73 0.01 -2.69 -9.29
C GLN A 73 -1.18 -2.63 -8.33
N ALA A 74 -2.37 -2.53 -8.91
CA ALA A 74 -3.61 -2.59 -8.14
C ALA A 74 -3.72 -3.95 -7.42
N GLY A 75 -4.01 -3.92 -6.12
CA GLY A 75 -4.10 -5.13 -5.31
C GLY A 75 -2.78 -5.60 -4.69
N ASP A 76 -1.65 -4.96 -5.00
CA ASP A 76 -0.42 -5.15 -4.23
C ASP A 76 -0.61 -4.67 -2.78
N GLU A 77 0.15 -5.26 -1.87
CA GLU A 77 0.13 -4.93 -0.45
C GLU A 77 1.47 -4.36 -0.01
N ILE A 78 1.43 -3.23 0.68
CA ILE A 78 2.58 -2.64 1.35
C ILE A 78 2.66 -3.27 2.74
N ALA A 79 3.64 -4.14 2.92
CA ALA A 79 3.83 -4.90 4.15
C ALA A 79 4.41 -4.05 5.28
N SER A 80 5.28 -3.10 4.94
CA SER A 80 5.87 -2.17 5.90
C SER A 80 6.28 -0.85 5.25
N VAL A 81 6.23 0.22 6.04
CA VAL A 81 6.70 1.55 5.65
C VAL A 81 7.68 2.03 6.70
N THR A 82 8.92 2.25 6.30
CA THR A 82 10.03 2.61 7.19
C THR A 82 10.72 3.90 6.74
N ASP A 83 11.48 4.51 7.64
CA ASP A 83 12.48 5.51 7.24
C ASP A 83 13.72 4.85 6.64
N ARG A 84 14.70 5.65 6.19
CA ARG A 84 15.96 5.13 5.64
C ARG A 84 16.83 4.38 6.66
N LYS A 85 16.57 4.55 7.95
CA LYS A 85 17.29 3.91 9.06
C LYS A 85 16.58 2.63 9.57
N GLY A 86 15.42 2.28 9.01
CA GLY A 86 14.62 1.12 9.38
C GLY A 86 13.56 1.36 10.46
N THR A 87 13.34 2.60 10.89
CA THR A 87 12.27 2.93 11.85
C THR A 87 10.91 2.81 11.17
N VAL A 88 9.99 2.03 11.73
CA VAL A 88 8.61 1.91 11.20
C VAL A 88 7.88 3.25 11.38
N LEU A 89 7.39 3.82 10.27
CA LEU A 89 6.66 5.09 10.25
C LEU A 89 5.15 4.90 10.19
N ILE A 90 4.69 3.86 9.50
CA ILE A 90 3.28 3.49 9.42
C ILE A 90 3.17 2.03 9.85
N ALA A 91 2.51 1.82 10.99
CA ALA A 91 2.20 0.48 11.49
C ALA A 91 1.06 -0.12 10.66
N GLY A 92 1.10 -1.44 10.45
CA GLY A 92 0.07 -2.17 9.71
C GLY A 92 0.28 -2.19 8.19
N ARG A 93 -0.50 -3.05 7.53
CA ARG A 93 -0.42 -3.28 6.08
C ARG A 93 -1.33 -2.30 5.34
N LEU A 94 -0.91 -1.88 4.16
CA LEU A 94 -1.73 -1.04 3.27
C LEU A 94 -1.92 -1.77 1.96
N LYS A 95 -3.11 -1.71 1.38
CA LYS A 95 -3.40 -2.25 0.06
C LYS A 95 -3.43 -1.12 -0.98
N VAL A 96 -2.87 -1.37 -2.15
CA VAL A 96 -2.99 -0.48 -3.30
C VAL A 96 -4.40 -0.62 -3.89
N GLU A 97 -5.17 0.47 -3.78
CA GLU A 97 -6.54 0.53 -4.27
C GLU A 97 -6.59 1.20 -5.65
N GLY A 98 -7.10 0.48 -6.65
CA GLY A 98 -7.16 0.94 -8.02
C GLY A 98 -5.80 1.03 -8.72
N PRO A 99 -5.79 1.37 -10.03
CA PRO A 99 -4.55 1.49 -10.79
C PRO A 99 -3.74 2.71 -10.33
N PRO A 100 -2.42 2.57 -10.09
CA PRO A 100 -1.55 3.71 -9.80
C PRO A 100 -1.55 4.71 -10.96
N GLN A 101 -1.53 5.99 -10.63
CA GLN A 101 -1.61 7.08 -11.60
C GLN A 101 -0.28 7.81 -11.74
N PHE A 102 0.12 8.09 -12.97
CA PHE A 102 1.28 8.92 -13.23
C PHE A 102 1.01 10.38 -12.87
N LYS A 103 1.93 10.98 -12.13
CA LYS A 103 1.87 12.40 -11.76
C LYS A 103 3.24 13.05 -11.91
N HIS A 104 3.45 13.64 -13.09
CA HIS A 104 4.66 14.39 -13.48
C HIS A 104 5.94 13.56 -13.46
N ASN A 105 6.50 13.29 -12.29
CA ASN A 105 7.74 12.55 -12.13
C ASN A 105 7.65 11.49 -11.02
N HIS A 106 6.42 11.12 -10.67
CA HIS A 106 6.11 10.15 -9.62
C HIS A 106 4.89 9.32 -10.03
N ILE A 107 4.70 8.22 -9.31
CA ILE A 107 3.48 7.41 -9.37
C ILE A 107 2.70 7.70 -8.08
N GLU A 108 1.42 8.06 -8.20
CA GLU A 108 0.51 8.23 -7.07
C GLU A 108 -0.41 7.02 -6.96
N ALA A 109 -0.55 6.46 -5.76
CA ALA A 109 -1.47 5.38 -5.48
C ALA A 109 -2.44 5.77 -4.37
N ALA A 110 -3.69 5.34 -4.51
CA ALA A 110 -4.63 5.30 -3.39
C ALA A 110 -4.31 4.06 -2.54
N LEU A 111 -4.26 4.24 -1.23
CA LEU A 111 -3.91 3.20 -0.29
C LEU A 111 -5.06 3.02 0.70
N GLN A 112 -5.37 1.78 1.00
CA GLN A 112 -6.36 1.41 2.00
C GLN A 112 -5.68 0.64 3.12
N ARG A 113 -5.95 0.98 4.37
CA ARG A 113 -5.46 0.20 5.51
C ARG A 113 -6.16 -1.16 5.54
N ILE A 114 -5.38 -2.23 5.64
CA ILE A 114 -5.88 -3.60 5.75
C ILE A 114 -5.36 -4.22 7.07
N GLY A 115 -6.28 -4.63 7.93
CA GLY A 115 -6.00 -5.12 9.29
C GLY A 115 -7.21 -4.95 10.19
#